data_AF-A0A836U464-F1
#
_entry.id   AF-A0A836U464-F1
#
_cell.length_a   1.000
_cell.length_b   1.000
_cell.length_c   1.000
_cell.angle_alpha   90.00
_cell.angle_beta   90.00
_cell.angle_gamma   90.00
#
_symmetry.space_group_name_H-M   'P 1'
#
loop_
_entity.id
_entity.type
_entity.pdbx_description
1 polymer ?
#
loop_
_entity_poly.entity_id
_entity_poly.type
_entity_poly.pdbx_seq_one_letter_code
_entity_poly.pdbx_strand_id
1 'polypeptide(L)'
;MKKSLAIMAGAVTLVLSSQTFAASDMDLWVGSKIYDRAFGRGCATCHDIATNPNLIKNIKDGSLSFSQFKATVINGKNAMPKAAAAMDTVGKKKGYTGDKAIKAVFDYLSAGGGKIKKPKK
;
A
#
# COMPACT_ATOMS: atom_id res chain seq x y z
N MET A 1 10.69 -53.66 -25.29
CA MET A 1 9.77 -53.58 -24.14
C MET A 1 10.64 -53.76 -22.89
N LYS A 2 10.80 -52.81 -21.97
CA LYS A 2 9.79 -52.10 -21.19
C LYS A 2 10.34 -50.71 -20.82
N LYS A 3 9.59 -49.66 -21.15
CA LYS A 3 9.75 -48.32 -20.58
C LYS A 3 9.17 -48.36 -19.16
N SER A 4 9.88 -47.82 -18.17
CA SER A 4 9.33 -47.20 -16.95
C SER A 4 10.45 -46.90 -15.96
N LEU A 5 10.94 -45.67 -15.99
CA LEU A 5 11.47 -45.01 -14.79
C LEU A 5 10.59 -43.78 -14.59
N ALA A 6 9.55 -43.97 -13.80
CA ALA A 6 8.71 -42.91 -13.29
C ALA A 6 9.55 -42.08 -12.31
N ILE A 7 10.12 -40.99 -12.80
CA ILE A 7 10.64 -39.92 -11.94
C ILE A 7 9.41 -39.17 -11.44
N MET A 8 8.99 -39.51 -10.21
CA MET A 8 8.00 -38.74 -9.47
C MET A 8 8.46 -37.29 -9.38
N ALA A 9 7.66 -36.39 -9.95
CA ALA A 9 7.85 -34.96 -9.92
C ALA A 9 7.74 -34.44 -8.47
N GLY A 10 8.86 -34.39 -7.78
CA GLY A 10 9.03 -33.58 -6.57
C GLY A 10 9.23 -32.12 -6.95
N ALA A 11 8.17 -31.45 -7.40
CA ALA A 11 8.13 -30.00 -7.48
C ALA A 11 7.14 -29.51 -6.42
N VAL A 12 7.68 -29.14 -5.25
CA VAL A 12 6.98 -28.27 -4.31
C VAL A 12 6.78 -26.94 -5.02
N THR A 13 5.65 -26.76 -5.68
CA THR A 13 5.18 -25.43 -6.07
C THR A 13 4.57 -24.80 -4.82
N LEU A 14 5.43 -24.25 -3.96
CA LEU A 14 5.05 -23.10 -3.15
C LEU A 14 4.68 -22.00 -4.15
N VAL A 15 3.41 -21.94 -4.54
CA VAL A 15 2.88 -20.83 -5.34
C VAL A 15 2.77 -19.63 -4.39
N LEU A 16 3.92 -19.01 -4.15
CA LEU A 16 4.00 -17.69 -3.55
C LEU A 16 3.55 -16.72 -4.64
N SER A 17 2.27 -16.38 -4.66
CA SER A 17 1.78 -15.27 -5.45
C SER A 17 0.57 -14.71 -4.73
N SER A 18 0.86 -13.84 -3.76
CA SER A 18 -0.06 -12.80 -3.33
C SER A 18 -0.72 -12.23 -4.58
N GLN A 19 -1.99 -12.59 -4.81
CA GLN A 19 -2.79 -11.98 -5.86
C GLN A 19 -3.00 -10.52 -5.46
N THR A 20 -2.00 -9.68 -5.71
CA THR A 20 -2.14 -8.24 -5.64
C THR A 20 -2.97 -7.87 -6.86
N PHE A 21 -4.29 -7.88 -6.71
CA PHE A 21 -5.15 -7.19 -7.67
C PHE A 21 -4.57 -5.79 -7.85
N ALA A 22 -4.29 -5.43 -9.11
CA ALA A 22 -3.83 -4.10 -9.45
C ALA A 22 -4.78 -3.07 -8.83
N ALA A 23 -4.22 -2.04 -8.20
CA ALA A 23 -5.02 -0.99 -7.59
C ALA A 23 -5.92 -0.34 -8.66
N SER A 24 -7.21 -0.19 -8.36
CA SER A 24 -8.11 0.50 -9.27
C SER A 24 -7.82 2.00 -9.30
N ASP A 25 -8.26 2.70 -10.36
CA ASP A 25 -8.15 4.16 -10.42
C ASP A 25 -8.83 4.85 -9.22
N MET A 26 -9.90 4.24 -8.68
CA MET A 26 -10.58 4.70 -7.47
C MET A 26 -9.71 4.51 -6.23
N ASP A 27 -8.99 3.39 -6.10
CA ASP A 27 -8.06 3.16 -4.99
C ASP A 27 -6.92 4.18 -5.00
N LEU A 28 -6.31 4.40 -6.17
CA LEU A 28 -5.23 5.39 -6.34
C LEU A 28 -5.72 6.81 -6.03
N TRP A 29 -6.93 7.16 -6.50
CA TRP A 29 -7.49 8.48 -6.24
C TRP A 29 -7.84 8.69 -4.76
N VAL A 30 -8.45 7.71 -4.10
CA VAL A 30 -8.75 7.80 -2.66
C VAL A 30 -7.47 7.82 -1.84
N GLY A 31 -6.48 6.98 -2.17
CA GLY A 31 -5.15 6.97 -1.56
C GLY A 31 -4.46 8.34 -1.64
N SER A 32 -4.49 8.97 -2.83
CA SER A 32 -4.08 10.35 -3.03
C SER A 32 -4.80 11.32 -2.09
N LYS A 33 -6.13 11.24 -1.99
CA LYS A 33 -6.89 12.16 -1.12
C LYS A 33 -6.58 11.95 0.36
N ILE A 34 -6.34 10.71 0.79
CA ILE A 34 -5.92 10.41 2.15
C ILE A 34 -4.53 11.01 2.40
N TYR A 35 -3.58 10.75 1.50
CA TYR A 35 -2.21 11.28 1.59
C TYR A 35 -2.19 12.82 1.65
N ASP A 36 -3.03 13.49 0.87
CA ASP A 36 -3.10 14.95 0.81
C ASP A 36 -3.77 15.59 2.05
N ARG A 37 -4.64 14.86 2.77
CA ARG A 37 -5.56 15.46 3.76
C ARG A 37 -5.42 14.95 5.17
N ALA A 38 -4.77 13.80 5.40
CA ALA A 38 -4.54 13.30 6.75
C ALA A 38 -3.85 14.38 7.60
N PHE A 39 -4.27 14.53 8.87
CA PHE A 39 -3.81 15.61 9.77
C PHE A 39 -4.08 17.06 9.29
N GLY A 40 -4.96 17.28 8.31
CA GLY A 40 -5.29 18.62 7.80
C GLY A 40 -4.21 19.27 6.92
N ARG A 41 -2.97 18.75 6.95
CA ARG A 41 -1.82 19.19 6.14
C ARG A 41 -1.28 18.12 5.19
N GLY A 42 -1.77 16.89 5.31
CA GLY A 42 -1.32 15.76 4.50
C GLY A 42 0.00 15.16 4.97
N CYS A 43 0.21 13.90 4.61
CA CYS A 43 1.40 13.11 4.85
C CYS A 43 2.64 13.69 4.16
N ALA A 44 2.45 14.33 2.99
CA ALA A 44 3.50 15.00 2.20
C ALA A 44 4.34 15.97 3.04
N THR A 45 3.72 16.67 3.99
CA THR A 45 4.43 17.67 4.81
C THR A 45 5.51 17.07 5.71
N CYS A 46 5.47 15.77 5.98
CA CYS A 46 6.53 15.09 6.73
C CYS A 46 7.39 14.19 5.84
N HIS A 47 6.81 13.56 4.82
CA HIS A 47 7.47 12.51 4.04
C HIS A 47 8.10 12.98 2.72
N ASP A 48 7.64 14.11 2.17
CA ASP A 48 8.18 14.66 0.92
C ASP A 48 9.25 15.74 1.20
N ILE A 49 9.11 16.47 2.32
CA ILE A 49 10.04 17.55 2.74
C ILE A 49 11.35 16.98 3.26
N ALA A 50 11.27 16.07 4.24
CA ALA A 50 12.39 15.31 4.73
C ALA A 50 12.16 13.89 4.22
N THR A 51 12.74 13.57 3.06
CA THR A 51 12.59 12.27 2.38
C THR A 51 13.29 11.13 3.15
N ASN A 52 13.32 11.21 4.48
CA ASN A 52 13.83 10.21 5.40
C ASN A 52 12.71 9.80 6.38
N PRO A 53 12.06 8.64 6.15
CA PRO A 53 12.29 7.70 5.05
C PRO A 53 11.65 8.14 3.72
N ASN A 54 12.28 7.82 2.59
CA ASN A 54 11.72 8.03 1.26
C ASN A 54 10.72 6.91 0.95
N LEU A 55 9.45 7.14 1.25
CA LEU A 55 8.42 6.12 1.17
C LEU A 55 8.31 5.52 -0.24
N ILE A 56 8.28 6.36 -1.28
CA ILE A 56 8.13 5.90 -2.68
C ILE A 56 9.32 5.03 -3.08
N LYS A 57 10.56 5.49 -2.80
CA LYS A 57 11.76 4.71 -3.11
C LYS A 57 11.73 3.36 -2.38
N ASN A 58 11.49 3.38 -1.08
CA ASN A 58 11.54 2.18 -0.25
C ASN A 58 10.44 1.16 -0.62
N ILE A 59 9.28 1.64 -1.05
CA ILE A 59 8.21 0.77 -1.55
C ILE A 59 8.61 0.15 -2.89
N LYS A 60 9.15 0.94 -3.82
CA LYS A 60 9.56 0.47 -5.16
C LYS A 60 10.74 -0.48 -5.15
N ASP A 61 11.70 -0.28 -4.25
CA ASP A 61 12.85 -1.18 -4.08
C ASP A 61 12.56 -2.40 -3.18
N GLY A 62 11.34 -2.48 -2.63
CA GLY A 62 10.88 -3.61 -1.82
C GLY A 62 11.36 -3.59 -0.36
N SER A 63 12.14 -2.59 0.06
CA SER A 63 12.57 -2.45 1.47
C SER A 63 11.43 -2.08 2.43
N LEU A 64 10.30 -1.59 1.89
CA LEU A 64 9.07 -1.33 2.62
C LEU A 64 7.88 -2.05 1.99
N SER A 65 7.61 -3.27 2.45
CA SER A 65 6.42 -4.03 2.08
C SER A 65 5.13 -3.44 2.65
N PHE A 66 3.97 -3.80 2.08
CA PHE A 66 2.67 -3.41 2.64
C PHE A 66 2.51 -3.85 4.10
N SER A 67 2.97 -5.05 4.46
CA SER A 67 2.91 -5.55 5.84
C SER A 67 3.70 -4.64 6.80
N GLN A 68 4.92 -4.27 6.45
CA GLN A 68 5.75 -3.35 7.24
C GLN A 68 5.16 -1.94 7.30
N PHE A 69 4.63 -1.44 6.17
CA PHE A 69 3.95 -0.15 6.10
C PHE A 69 2.75 -0.11 7.03
N LYS A 70 1.85 -1.10 6.93
CA LYS A 70 0.68 -1.25 7.79
C LYS A 70 1.08 -1.35 9.26
N ALA A 71 2.04 -2.21 9.59
CA ALA A 71 2.51 -2.39 10.96
C ALA A 71 3.07 -1.07 11.53
N THR A 72 3.79 -0.29 10.72
CA THR A 72 4.33 1.01 11.13
C THR A 72 3.22 2.03 11.34
N VAL A 73 2.24 2.10 10.44
CA VAL A 73 1.12 3.04 10.57
C VAL A 73 0.26 2.72 11.80
N ILE A 74 0.05 1.45 12.12
CA ILE A 74 -0.80 1.05 13.26
C ILE A 74 -0.03 1.05 14.59
N ASN A 75 1.18 0.48 14.60
CA ASN A 75 1.94 0.19 15.82
C ASN A 75 3.19 1.08 15.97
N GLY A 76 3.45 1.98 15.03
CA GLY A 76 4.63 2.83 15.05
C GLY A 76 4.63 3.82 16.20
N LYS A 77 5.78 4.45 16.41
CA LYS A 77 5.95 5.47 17.45
C LYS A 77 5.35 6.81 17.01
N ASN A 78 5.23 7.73 17.96
CA ASN A 78 4.85 9.12 17.73
C ASN A 78 3.46 9.26 17.09
N ALA A 79 3.37 9.99 15.98
CA ALA A 79 2.10 10.29 15.32
C ALA A 79 1.56 9.13 14.46
N MET A 80 2.27 8.00 14.31
CA MET A 80 1.86 6.95 13.38
C MET A 80 0.49 6.34 13.69
N PRO A 81 0.15 5.91 14.94
CA PRO A 81 -1.18 5.37 15.22
C PRO A 81 -2.30 6.40 14.99
N LYS A 82 -1.99 7.69 15.20
CA LYS A 82 -2.91 8.79 14.85
C LYS A 82 -3.06 8.95 13.34
N ALA A 83 -2.05 8.59 12.56
CA ALA A 83 -2.11 8.58 11.09
C ALA A 83 -3.09 7.52 10.61
N ALA A 84 -3.10 6.32 11.20
CA ALA A 84 -4.09 5.29 10.89
C ALA A 84 -5.53 5.81 11.05
N ALA A 85 -5.82 6.45 12.20
CA ALA A 85 -7.13 7.04 12.45
C ALA A 85 -7.47 8.20 11.49
N ALA A 86 -6.48 9.00 11.11
CA ALA A 86 -6.66 10.08 10.14
C ALA A 86 -6.94 9.53 8.72
N MET A 87 -6.28 8.44 8.32
CA MET A 87 -6.53 7.75 7.05
C MET A 87 -7.99 7.28 6.97
N ASP A 88 -8.47 6.65 8.04
CA ASP A 88 -9.87 6.22 8.15
C ASP A 88 -10.85 7.39 8.07
N THR A 89 -10.57 8.47 8.80
CA THR A 89 -11.43 9.65 8.82
C THR A 89 -11.62 10.24 7.41
N VAL A 90 -10.54 10.32 6.63
CA VAL A 90 -10.60 10.85 5.26
C VAL A 90 -11.25 9.85 4.29
N GLY A 91 -10.92 8.56 4.42
CA GLY A 91 -11.41 7.49 3.54
C GLY A 91 -12.88 7.09 3.77
N LYS A 92 -13.42 7.29 4.97
CA LYS A 92 -14.74 6.80 5.40
C LYS A 92 -15.87 7.20 4.45
N LYS A 93 -15.88 8.44 3.95
CA LYS A 93 -16.90 8.93 2.99
C LYS A 93 -16.93 8.17 1.66
N LYS A 94 -15.90 7.39 1.36
CA LYS A 94 -15.77 6.56 0.15
C LYS A 94 -15.76 5.06 0.47
N GLY A 95 -15.99 4.67 1.73
CA GLY A 95 -15.94 3.26 2.16
C GLY A 95 -14.52 2.70 2.22
N TYR A 96 -13.53 3.54 2.53
CA TYR A 96 -12.14 3.15 2.78
C TYR A 96 -11.83 3.36 4.26
N THR A 97 -11.73 2.26 5.00
CA THR A 97 -11.41 2.24 6.45
C THR A 97 -10.48 1.06 6.75
N GLY A 98 -9.81 1.11 7.91
CA GLY A 98 -8.83 0.13 8.35
C GLY A 98 -7.79 -0.15 7.27
N ASP A 99 -7.53 -1.44 7.04
CA ASP A 99 -6.59 -1.93 6.04
C ASP A 99 -6.85 -1.39 4.64
N LYS A 100 -8.11 -1.16 4.26
CA LYS A 100 -8.45 -0.66 2.93
C LYS A 100 -7.99 0.78 2.73
N ALA A 101 -8.09 1.63 3.76
CA ALA A 101 -7.58 3.00 3.70
C ALA A 101 -6.04 3.00 3.63
N ILE A 102 -5.39 2.20 4.47
CA ILE A 102 -3.93 2.06 4.51
C ILE A 102 -3.41 1.52 3.16
N LYS A 103 -4.08 0.49 2.61
CA LYS A 103 -3.72 -0.09 1.32
C LYS A 103 -3.87 0.90 0.17
N ALA A 104 -4.94 1.70 0.15
CA ALA A 104 -5.09 2.73 -0.88
C ALA A 104 -3.94 3.74 -0.86
N VAL A 105 -3.47 4.16 0.31
CA VAL A 105 -2.29 5.04 0.45
C VAL A 105 -1.02 4.32 -0.04
N PHE A 106 -0.82 3.07 0.35
CA PHE A 106 0.33 2.27 -0.09
C PHE A 106 0.35 2.09 -1.62
N ASP A 107 -0.79 1.76 -2.22
CA ASP A 107 -0.95 1.59 -3.67
C ASP A 107 -0.66 2.90 -4.41
N TYR A 108 -1.17 4.03 -3.90
CA TYR A 108 -0.87 5.37 -4.43
C TYR A 108 0.64 5.68 -4.42
N LEU A 109 1.31 5.40 -3.31
CA LEU A 109 2.77 5.59 -3.18
C LEU A 109 3.54 4.62 -4.09
N SER A 110 3.06 3.37 -4.22
CA SER A 110 3.63 2.35 -5.11
C SER A 110 3.58 2.80 -6.57
N ALA A 111 2.49 3.45 -6.98
CA ALA A 111 2.33 4.05 -8.31
C ALA A 111 3.25 5.26 -8.56
N GLY A 112 3.99 5.71 -7.55
CA GLY A 112 4.92 6.85 -7.62
C GLY A 112 4.35 8.17 -7.11
N GLY A 113 3.16 8.16 -6.50
CA GLY A 113 2.52 9.36 -5.97
C GLY A 113 2.04 10.33 -7.05
N GLY A 114 1.91 11.61 -6.70
CA GLY A 114 1.55 12.70 -7.60
C GLY A 114 0.05 12.98 -7.73
N LYS A 115 -0.30 13.78 -8.73
CA LYS A 115 -1.70 14.21 -8.94
C LYS A 115 -2.51 13.09 -9.60
N ILE A 116 -3.42 12.48 -8.85
CA ILE A 116 -4.38 11.51 -9.39
C ILE A 116 -5.69 12.20 -9.77
N LYS A 117 -6.12 12.02 -11.03
CA LYS A 117 -7.43 12.53 -11.49
C LYS A 117 -8.55 11.71 -10.87
N LYS A 118 -9.65 12.37 -10.52
CA LYS A 118 -10.84 11.68 -10.04
C LYS A 118 -11.42 10.80 -11.16
N PRO A 119 -11.63 9.50 -10.93
CA PRO A 119 -12.24 8.64 -11.93
C PRO A 119 -13.67 9.10 -12.25
N LYS A 120 -14.05 8.98 -13.51
CA LYS A 120 -15.44 9.19 -13.93
C LYS A 120 -16.26 8.00 -13.43
N LYS A 121 -17.49 8.26 -13.01
CA LYS A 121 -18.44 7.21 -12.64
C LYS A 121 -18.83 6.38 -13.85
#